data_AF-A0A524E2L8-F1
#
_entry.id   AF-A0A524E2L8-F1
#
_cell.length_a   1.000
_cell.length_b   1.000
_cell.length_c   1.000
_cell.angle_alpha   90.00
_cell.angle_beta   90.00
_cell.angle_gamma   90.00
#
_symmetry.space_group_name_H-M   'P 1'
#
loop_
_entity.id
_entity.type
_entity.pdbx_description
1 polymer ?
#
loop_
_entity_poly.entity_id
_entity_poly.type
_entity_poly.pdbx_seq_one_letter_code
_entity_poly.pdbx_strand_id
1 'polypeptide(L)'
;MTRPEDDEMGADDAPEDEEWDAEDATDEEELGKAAPIEDEEETTKLEEFEDRMEEWEHKPRSPKAMKQKGMVSAILAFAWIGFVIIWLFFFATEYTFFESAGVILASLFILLGMTNAVMWGPPEWRVRLSSILGIGWVTFIVLWLPFYRNFGIPLYQGYAILILSFVVLSLVLGGSWLTIVPRSGWKPSRMRVGVATVIFYGWLGFLILWLWSYAAPYTHYQNGAVVLISTLIGFLLIMATVSSEIPSGPTHRWAGTGIAIAWFVIMSLWLWFFAGAFELPQNLAVVLLITLVLGALGGFHGRTWISELESFDWED
;
A
#
# COMPACT_ATOMS: atom_id res chain seq x y z
N MET A 1 44.91 30.27 -62.29
CA MET A 1 43.70 29.46 -62.11
C MET A 1 43.08 29.89 -60.81
N THR A 2 41.87 30.41 -60.93
CA THR A 2 41.22 31.39 -60.06
C THR A 2 40.63 30.74 -58.81
N ARG A 3 40.85 31.43 -57.69
CA ARG A 3 40.37 31.14 -56.33
C ARG A 3 38.93 31.67 -56.22
N PRO A 4 37.94 30.87 -55.79
CA PRO A 4 36.59 31.38 -55.61
C PRO A 4 36.50 32.21 -54.33
N GLU A 5 35.62 33.20 -54.44
CA GLU A 5 35.47 34.40 -53.64
C GLU A 5 34.73 34.15 -52.32
N ASP A 6 34.93 35.12 -51.43
CA ASP A 6 34.39 35.21 -50.10
C ASP A 6 32.92 35.65 -50.19
N ASP A 7 31.99 34.80 -49.74
CA ASP A 7 30.60 35.21 -49.51
C ASP A 7 30.47 35.70 -48.06
N GLU A 8 30.70 37.00 -47.91
CA GLU A 8 30.24 37.82 -46.79
C GLU A 8 28.71 37.75 -46.73
N MET A 9 28.16 36.86 -45.91
CA MET A 9 26.74 36.92 -45.55
C MET A 9 26.53 38.00 -44.49
N GLY A 10 25.74 38.99 -44.90
CA GLY A 10 25.39 40.20 -44.17
C GLY A 10 24.92 39.96 -42.76
N ALA A 11 25.47 40.80 -41.88
CA ALA A 11 24.71 41.39 -40.80
C ALA A 11 23.45 42.06 -41.38
N ASP A 12 22.30 41.77 -40.81
CA ASP A 12 21.25 42.73 -40.43
C ASP A 12 20.04 41.96 -39.92
N ASP A 13 19.22 42.64 -39.12
CA ASP A 13 18.01 42.17 -38.43
C ASP A 13 18.25 41.47 -37.08
N ALA A 14 19.00 42.16 -36.21
CA ALA A 14 18.70 42.10 -34.78
C ALA A 14 17.31 42.74 -34.57
N PRO A 15 16.34 42.06 -33.94
CA PRO A 15 15.08 42.69 -33.58
C PRO A 15 15.35 43.82 -32.60
N GLU A 16 14.87 45.00 -32.99
CA GLU A 16 14.80 46.22 -32.21
C GLU A 16 14.38 45.90 -30.77
N ASP A 17 15.29 46.25 -29.87
CA ASP A 17 15.07 46.81 -28.56
C ASP A 17 13.68 47.48 -28.45
N GLU A 18 12.67 46.65 -28.12
CA GLU A 18 11.46 47.11 -27.46
C GLU A 18 11.89 47.72 -26.13
N GLU A 19 12.06 49.04 -26.17
CA GLU A 19 12.08 49.96 -25.05
C GLU A 19 10.76 49.78 -24.29
N TRP A 20 10.75 48.84 -23.35
CA TRP A 20 9.67 48.72 -22.38
C TRP A 20 9.73 49.96 -21.49
N ASP A 21 8.88 50.93 -21.83
CA ASP A 21 8.60 52.12 -21.04
C ASP A 21 8.37 51.75 -19.58
N ALA A 22 9.39 52.03 -18.77
CA ALA A 22 9.35 51.95 -17.32
C ALA A 22 8.65 53.19 -16.74
N GLU A 23 7.41 53.44 -17.16
CA GLU A 23 6.52 54.46 -16.62
C GLU A 23 5.16 53.84 -16.26
N ASP A 24 5.13 53.12 -15.13
CA ASP A 24 4.07 53.28 -14.13
C ASP A 24 4.46 52.52 -12.85
N ALA A 25 5.43 53.10 -12.16
CA ALA A 25 5.82 52.75 -10.81
C ALA A 25 5.09 53.65 -9.82
N THR A 26 3.77 53.49 -9.66
CA THR A 26 3.02 53.93 -8.47
C THR A 26 1.75 53.10 -8.32
N ASP A 27 1.86 51.91 -7.74
CA ASP A 27 0.80 51.25 -6.95
C ASP A 27 1.36 50.06 -6.12
N GLU A 28 2.62 50.16 -5.67
CA GLU A 28 3.25 49.16 -4.80
C GLU A 28 2.87 49.32 -3.29
N GLU A 29 1.96 50.23 -2.94
CA GLU A 29 1.61 50.52 -1.52
C GLU A 29 0.32 49.83 -1.01
N GLU A 30 -0.34 48.97 -1.80
CA GLU A 30 -1.54 48.22 -1.35
C GLU A 30 -1.40 46.68 -1.31
N LEU A 31 -0.20 46.13 -1.50
CA LEU A 31 0.06 44.68 -1.34
C LEU A 31 0.61 44.29 0.05
N GLY A 32 0.74 45.25 0.97
CA GLY A 32 1.22 45.07 2.35
C GLY A 32 0.14 44.77 3.40
N LYS A 33 -1.10 44.47 2.99
CA LYS A 33 -2.21 44.12 3.90
C LYS A 33 -2.96 42.85 3.44
N ALA A 34 -2.23 41.85 2.96
CA ALA A 34 -2.71 40.48 3.12
C ALA A 34 -2.68 40.19 4.63
N ALA A 35 -3.77 40.51 5.30
CA ALA A 35 -3.94 40.22 6.71
C ALA A 35 -3.65 38.72 6.93
N PRO A 36 -2.91 38.35 7.98
CA PRO A 36 -2.68 36.96 8.36
C PRO A 36 -4.03 36.38 8.81
N ILE A 37 -4.84 35.99 7.84
CA ILE A 37 -6.20 35.49 8.02
C ILE A 37 -6.11 33.99 7.79
N GLU A 38 -6.33 33.24 8.88
CA GLU A 38 -6.66 31.80 8.98
C GLU A 38 -5.65 30.83 9.64
N ASP A 39 -4.39 31.20 9.92
CA ASP A 39 -3.46 30.23 10.55
C ASP A 39 -3.61 30.11 12.08
N GLU A 40 -4.04 31.16 12.79
CA GLU A 40 -4.12 31.12 14.28
C GLU A 40 -5.22 30.18 14.83
N GLU A 41 -6.36 30.04 14.13
CA GLU A 41 -7.42 29.10 14.55
C GLU A 41 -7.03 27.63 14.28
N GLU A 42 -6.10 27.41 13.35
CA GLU A 42 -5.64 26.08 13.00
C GLU A 42 -4.49 25.60 13.90
N THR A 43 -3.57 26.49 14.27
CA THR A 43 -2.51 26.19 15.25
C THR A 43 -3.10 25.85 16.62
N THR A 44 -4.12 26.59 17.07
CA THR A 44 -4.81 26.30 18.34
C THR A 44 -5.48 24.93 18.36
N LYS A 45 -6.04 24.46 17.24
CA LYS A 45 -6.65 23.11 17.16
C LYS A 45 -5.60 21.99 17.18
N LEU A 46 -4.41 22.23 16.66
CA LEU A 46 -3.30 21.28 16.63
C LEU A 46 -2.67 21.16 18.03
N GLU A 47 -2.40 22.30 18.68
CA GLU A 47 -1.95 22.35 20.07
C GLU A 47 -2.98 21.68 21.00
N GLU A 48 -4.28 21.96 20.85
CA GLU A 48 -5.32 21.29 21.65
C GLU A 48 -5.36 19.77 21.40
N PHE A 49 -5.06 19.31 20.18
CA PHE A 49 -5.00 17.89 19.86
C PHE A 49 -3.76 17.21 20.47
N GLU A 50 -2.59 17.86 20.39
CA GLU A 50 -1.34 17.39 20.99
C GLU A 50 -1.43 17.37 22.52
N ASP A 51 -1.92 18.44 23.13
CA ASP A 51 -2.18 18.51 24.58
C ASP A 51 -3.13 17.41 25.03
N ARG A 52 -4.19 17.17 24.26
CA ARG A 52 -5.08 16.03 24.55
C ARG A 52 -4.33 14.71 24.47
N MET A 53 -3.52 14.49 23.44
CA MET A 53 -2.73 13.25 23.28
C MET A 53 -1.76 13.05 24.44
N GLU A 54 -1.05 14.09 24.86
CA GLU A 54 -0.18 14.05 26.05
C GLU A 54 -0.98 13.81 27.33
N GLU A 55 -2.16 14.42 27.50
CA GLU A 55 -3.06 14.14 28.63
C GLU A 55 -3.48 12.66 28.64
N TRP A 56 -3.77 12.08 27.47
CA TRP A 56 -4.12 10.66 27.33
C TRP A 56 -2.96 9.74 27.67
N GLU A 57 -1.73 10.12 27.35
CA GLU A 57 -0.53 9.35 27.67
C GLU A 57 -0.22 9.39 29.17
N HIS A 58 -0.46 10.53 29.82
CA HIS A 58 -0.14 10.73 31.23
C HIS A 58 -1.29 10.44 32.20
N LYS A 59 -2.53 10.23 31.75
CA LYS A 59 -3.64 9.90 32.66
C LYS A 59 -3.36 8.55 33.35
N PRO A 60 -3.04 8.55 34.66
CA PRO A 60 -2.67 7.32 35.34
C PRO A 60 -3.86 6.38 35.33
N ARG A 61 -3.73 5.27 34.60
CA ARG A 61 -4.78 4.26 34.54
C ARG A 61 -5.05 3.80 35.96
N SER A 62 -6.31 3.92 36.40
CA SER A 62 -6.71 3.47 37.73
C SER A 62 -6.21 2.04 37.96
N PRO A 63 -5.46 1.76 39.05
CA PRO A 63 -4.96 0.41 39.35
C PRO A 63 -6.08 -0.64 39.36
N LYS A 64 -7.30 -0.24 39.75
CA LYS A 64 -8.49 -1.10 39.73
C LYS A 64 -8.89 -1.49 38.31
N ALA A 65 -8.88 -0.54 37.37
CA ALA A 65 -9.19 -0.81 35.96
C ALA A 65 -8.15 -1.73 35.32
N MET A 66 -6.86 -1.53 35.61
CA MET A 66 -5.82 -2.45 35.13
C MET A 66 -5.98 -3.87 35.70
N LYS A 67 -6.28 -4.00 37.00
CA LYS A 67 -6.55 -5.31 37.63
C LYS A 67 -7.76 -6.01 36.99
N GLN A 68 -8.84 -5.28 36.72
CA GLN A 68 -10.04 -5.83 36.10
C GLN A 68 -9.77 -6.31 34.67
N LYS A 69 -9.09 -5.50 33.84
CA LYS A 69 -8.73 -5.90 32.47
C LYS A 69 -7.82 -7.14 32.44
N GLY A 70 -6.84 -7.20 33.35
CA GLY A 70 -5.98 -8.37 33.51
C GLY A 70 -6.77 -9.64 33.88
N MET A 71 -7.70 -9.53 34.84
CA MET A 71 -8.56 -10.66 35.24
C MET A 71 -9.45 -11.15 34.09
N VAL A 72 -10.05 -10.25 33.32
CA VAL A 72 -10.86 -10.64 32.15
C VAL A 72 -10.01 -11.35 31.10
N SER A 73 -8.82 -10.84 30.80
CA SER A 73 -7.89 -11.50 29.86
C SER A 73 -7.49 -12.90 30.33
N ALA A 74 -7.26 -13.09 31.64
CA ALA A 74 -6.94 -14.41 32.18
C ALA A 74 -8.12 -15.39 32.05
N ILE A 75 -9.34 -14.95 32.39
CA ILE A 75 -10.56 -15.76 32.24
C ILE A 75 -10.75 -16.17 30.78
N LEU A 76 -10.57 -15.25 29.83
CA LEU A 76 -10.68 -15.53 28.40
C LEU A 76 -9.63 -16.53 27.92
N ALA A 77 -8.40 -16.45 28.43
CA ALA A 77 -7.36 -17.43 28.11
C ALA A 77 -7.74 -18.84 28.60
N PHE A 78 -8.23 -18.97 29.83
CA PHE A 78 -8.71 -20.27 30.33
C PHE A 78 -9.93 -20.78 29.57
N ALA A 79 -10.87 -19.89 29.21
CA ALA A 79 -12.02 -20.25 28.39
C ALA A 79 -11.60 -20.76 27.00
N TRP A 80 -10.61 -20.11 26.36
CA TRP A 80 -10.06 -20.56 25.09
C TRP A 80 -9.36 -21.92 25.22
N ILE A 81 -8.53 -22.14 26.25
CA ILE A 81 -7.91 -23.46 26.50
C ILE A 81 -8.99 -24.54 26.68
N GLY A 82 -10.02 -24.25 27.47
CA GLY A 82 -11.15 -25.18 27.66
C GLY A 82 -11.87 -25.51 26.36
N PHE A 83 -12.12 -24.50 25.51
CA PHE A 83 -12.67 -24.69 24.18
C PHE A 83 -11.78 -25.58 23.31
N VAL A 84 -10.46 -25.34 23.27
CA VAL A 84 -9.51 -26.14 22.47
C VAL A 84 -9.51 -27.60 22.92
N ILE A 85 -9.53 -27.86 24.23
CA ILE A 85 -9.62 -29.22 24.76
C ILE A 85 -10.92 -29.88 24.29
N ILE A 86 -12.08 -29.23 24.48
CA ILE A 86 -13.38 -29.76 24.05
C ILE A 86 -13.38 -30.02 22.54
N TRP A 87 -12.88 -29.08 21.74
CA TRP A 87 -12.81 -29.21 20.28
C TRP A 87 -11.98 -30.42 19.86
N LEU A 88 -10.79 -30.58 20.43
CA LEU A 88 -9.88 -31.68 20.11
C LEU A 88 -10.44 -33.06 20.50
N PHE A 89 -11.18 -33.15 21.60
CA PHE A 89 -11.75 -34.43 22.06
C PHE A 89 -13.03 -34.84 21.31
N PHE A 90 -13.91 -33.90 21.00
CA PHE A 90 -15.25 -34.23 20.49
C PHE A 90 -15.43 -34.01 19.00
N PHE A 91 -14.69 -33.07 18.39
CA PHE A 91 -14.95 -32.64 17.02
C PHE A 91 -13.80 -32.94 16.06
N ALA A 92 -12.54 -32.86 16.52
CA ALA A 92 -11.38 -32.96 15.64
C ALA A 92 -11.28 -34.28 14.84
N THR A 93 -11.96 -35.35 15.25
CA THR A 93 -11.99 -36.63 14.51
C THR A 93 -12.73 -36.55 13.17
N GLU A 94 -13.63 -35.58 13.01
CA GLU A 94 -14.41 -35.39 11.77
C GLU A 94 -13.73 -34.43 10.78
N TYR A 95 -12.62 -33.80 11.19
CA TYR A 95 -11.93 -32.76 10.43
C TYR A 95 -10.49 -33.17 10.12
N THR A 96 -9.94 -32.63 9.02
CA THR A 96 -8.51 -32.77 8.75
C THR A 96 -7.67 -31.98 9.76
N PHE A 97 -6.37 -32.28 9.83
CA PHE A 97 -5.45 -31.52 10.68
C PHE A 97 -5.49 -30.01 10.39
N PHE A 98 -5.54 -29.62 9.11
CA PHE A 98 -5.57 -28.22 8.70
C PHE A 98 -6.88 -27.52 9.07
N GLU A 99 -8.02 -28.20 8.93
CA GLU A 99 -9.33 -27.69 9.36
C GLU A 99 -9.40 -27.50 10.87
N SER A 100 -8.93 -28.50 11.63
CA SER A 100 -8.85 -28.41 13.10
C SER A 100 -7.94 -27.28 13.55
N ALA A 101 -6.76 -27.13 12.92
CA ALA A 101 -5.85 -26.02 13.19
C ALA A 101 -6.50 -24.66 12.86
N GLY A 102 -7.24 -24.57 11.74
CA GLY A 102 -8.00 -23.40 11.35
C GLY A 102 -9.02 -22.99 12.42
N VAL A 103 -9.80 -23.94 12.94
CA VAL A 103 -10.79 -23.63 14.01
C VAL A 103 -10.11 -23.18 15.31
N ILE A 104 -9.01 -23.84 15.70
CA ILE A 104 -8.27 -23.47 16.90
C ILE A 104 -7.68 -22.04 16.76
N LEU A 105 -7.06 -21.73 15.62
CA LEU A 105 -6.53 -20.39 15.35
C LEU A 105 -7.64 -19.34 15.25
N ALA A 106 -8.75 -19.64 14.58
CA ALA A 106 -9.88 -18.72 14.48
C ALA A 106 -10.49 -18.41 15.85
N SER A 107 -10.67 -19.41 16.71
CA SER A 107 -11.16 -19.19 18.07
C SER A 107 -10.19 -18.37 18.91
N LEU A 108 -8.87 -18.51 18.70
CA LEU A 108 -7.85 -17.68 19.33
C LEU A 108 -7.99 -16.21 18.92
N PHE A 109 -8.11 -15.95 17.61
CA PHE A 109 -8.28 -14.59 17.08
C PHE A 109 -9.59 -13.95 17.55
N ILE A 110 -10.70 -14.69 17.59
CA ILE A 110 -11.99 -14.18 18.07
C ILE A 110 -11.94 -13.90 19.57
N LEU A 111 -11.62 -14.91 20.40
CA LEU A 111 -11.73 -14.79 21.85
C LEU A 111 -10.66 -13.89 22.45
N LEU A 112 -9.40 -14.06 22.06
CA LEU A 112 -8.31 -13.25 22.59
C LEU A 112 -8.08 -12.00 21.77
N GLY A 113 -8.04 -12.12 20.44
CA GLY A 113 -7.74 -10.98 19.56
C GLY A 113 -8.80 -9.88 19.67
N MET A 114 -10.06 -10.17 19.30
CA MET A 114 -11.11 -9.13 19.27
C MET A 114 -11.36 -8.54 20.66
N THR A 115 -11.44 -9.39 21.68
CA THR A 115 -11.70 -8.90 23.04
C THR A 115 -10.56 -8.04 23.56
N ASN A 116 -9.30 -8.40 23.29
CA ASN A 116 -8.18 -7.55 23.68
C ASN A 116 -8.13 -6.26 22.88
N ALA A 117 -8.42 -6.28 21.58
CA ALA A 117 -8.51 -5.06 20.77
C ALA A 117 -9.56 -4.09 21.33
N VAL A 118 -10.71 -4.58 21.78
CA VAL A 118 -11.76 -3.75 22.40
C VAL A 118 -11.37 -3.25 23.78
N MET A 119 -10.77 -4.11 24.62
CA MET A 119 -10.43 -3.76 26.02
C MET A 119 -9.19 -2.87 26.15
N TRP A 120 -8.17 -3.12 25.32
CA TRP A 120 -6.85 -2.50 25.42
C TRP A 120 -6.55 -1.50 24.31
N GLY A 121 -7.30 -1.53 23.21
CA GLY A 121 -7.14 -0.57 22.13
C GLY A 121 -7.46 0.87 22.56
N PRO A 122 -6.92 1.87 21.84
CA PRO A 122 -7.28 3.27 22.03
C PRO A 122 -8.80 3.48 22.07
N PRO A 123 -9.30 4.47 22.81
CA PRO A 123 -10.74 4.75 22.89
C PRO A 123 -11.33 5.21 21.55
N GLU A 124 -10.49 5.63 20.62
CA GLU A 124 -10.88 6.04 19.28
C GLU A 124 -11.61 4.93 18.53
N TRP A 125 -12.88 5.19 18.21
CA TRP A 125 -13.75 4.20 17.59
C TRP A 125 -13.22 3.69 16.24
N ARG A 126 -12.48 4.52 15.49
CA ARG A 126 -11.89 4.15 14.18
C ARG A 126 -10.77 3.13 14.32
N VAL A 127 -9.89 3.33 15.31
CA VAL A 127 -8.81 2.38 15.63
C VAL A 127 -9.39 1.06 16.12
N ARG A 128 -10.43 1.12 16.96
CA ARG A 128 -11.17 -0.08 17.41
C ARG A 128 -11.83 -0.80 16.24
N LEU A 129 -12.56 -0.07 15.39
CA LEU A 129 -13.19 -0.63 14.20
C LEU A 129 -12.16 -1.29 13.29
N SER A 130 -11.02 -0.62 13.05
CA SER A 130 -9.93 -1.14 12.23
C SER A 130 -9.32 -2.41 12.81
N SER A 131 -9.08 -2.43 14.12
CA SER A 131 -8.58 -3.61 14.83
C SER A 131 -9.58 -4.78 14.77
N ILE A 132 -10.86 -4.53 15.05
CA ILE A 132 -11.92 -5.55 15.03
C ILE A 132 -12.08 -6.13 13.63
N LEU A 133 -12.16 -5.28 12.60
CA LEU A 133 -12.33 -5.72 11.21
C LEU A 133 -11.08 -6.44 10.69
N GLY A 134 -9.88 -5.96 11.04
CA GLY A 134 -8.62 -6.64 10.70
C GLY A 134 -8.55 -8.05 11.31
N ILE A 135 -8.85 -8.18 12.61
CA ILE A 135 -8.88 -9.48 13.29
C ILE A 135 -9.99 -10.37 12.71
N GLY A 136 -11.17 -9.81 12.42
CA GLY A 136 -12.27 -10.52 11.80
C GLY A 136 -11.94 -11.04 10.41
N TRP A 137 -11.22 -10.26 9.60
CA TRP A 137 -10.78 -10.68 8.27
C TRP A 137 -9.68 -11.75 8.33
N VAL A 138 -8.71 -11.62 9.24
CA VAL A 138 -7.71 -12.68 9.47
C VAL A 138 -8.38 -13.98 9.93
N THR A 139 -9.34 -13.88 10.86
CA THR A 139 -10.17 -15.02 11.28
C THR A 139 -10.89 -15.65 10.11
N PHE A 140 -11.48 -14.83 9.23
CA PHE A 140 -12.10 -15.29 8.00
C PHE A 140 -11.10 -16.03 7.11
N ILE A 141 -9.88 -15.54 6.86
CA ILE A 141 -8.87 -16.23 6.05
C ILE A 141 -8.51 -17.59 6.65
N VAL A 142 -8.27 -17.62 7.96
CA VAL A 142 -7.86 -18.82 8.70
C VAL A 142 -8.93 -19.90 8.63
N LEU A 143 -10.22 -19.52 8.65
CA LEU A 143 -11.33 -20.45 8.42
C LEU A 143 -11.53 -20.75 6.94
N TRP A 144 -11.38 -19.78 6.06
CA TRP A 144 -11.66 -19.96 4.64
C TRP A 144 -10.69 -20.93 3.98
N LEU A 145 -9.38 -20.78 4.22
CA LEU A 145 -8.33 -21.57 3.56
C LEU A 145 -8.46 -23.09 3.74
N PRO A 146 -8.71 -23.63 4.95
CA PRO A 146 -8.89 -25.07 5.10
C PRO A 146 -10.27 -25.56 4.66
N PHE A 147 -11.33 -24.75 4.79
CA PHE A 147 -12.71 -25.22 4.58
C PHE A 147 -13.26 -25.00 3.16
N TYR A 148 -12.70 -24.09 2.34
CA TYR A 148 -13.33 -23.75 1.06
C TYR A 148 -13.51 -24.94 0.11
N ARG A 149 -12.62 -25.94 0.18
CA ARG A 149 -12.71 -27.16 -0.64
C ARG A 149 -13.91 -28.04 -0.26
N ASN A 150 -14.30 -28.05 1.01
CA ASN A 150 -15.44 -28.84 1.48
C ASN A 150 -16.77 -28.26 0.97
N PHE A 151 -16.80 -26.99 0.57
CA PHE A 151 -17.95 -26.37 -0.09
C PHE A 151 -18.03 -26.67 -1.60
N GLY A 152 -17.12 -27.50 -2.14
CA GLY A 152 -17.07 -27.80 -3.57
C GLY A 152 -16.65 -26.61 -4.44
N ILE A 153 -16.05 -25.58 -3.84
CA ILE A 153 -15.62 -24.37 -4.54
C ILE A 153 -14.27 -24.63 -5.23
N PRO A 154 -14.16 -24.46 -6.56
CA PRO A 154 -12.91 -24.53 -7.29
C PRO A 154 -11.84 -23.59 -6.72
N LEU A 155 -10.57 -23.99 -6.81
CA LEU A 155 -9.42 -23.24 -6.26
C LEU A 155 -9.45 -21.74 -6.60
N TYR A 156 -9.61 -21.40 -7.88
CA TYR A 156 -9.58 -20.01 -8.34
C TYR A 156 -10.77 -19.19 -7.84
N GLN A 157 -11.97 -19.78 -7.76
CA GLN A 157 -13.13 -19.13 -7.15
C GLN A 157 -12.91 -18.91 -5.65
N GLY A 158 -12.23 -19.85 -4.97
CA GLY A 158 -11.78 -19.68 -3.59
C GLY A 158 -10.86 -18.46 -3.42
N TYR A 159 -9.92 -18.23 -4.34
CA TYR A 159 -9.08 -17.03 -4.36
C TYR A 159 -9.86 -15.75 -4.69
N ALA A 160 -10.81 -15.81 -5.63
CA ALA A 160 -11.67 -14.68 -5.96
C ALA A 160 -12.47 -14.21 -4.72
N ILE A 161 -12.97 -15.15 -3.91
CA ILE A 161 -13.68 -14.84 -2.66
C ILE A 161 -12.76 -14.18 -1.62
N LEU A 162 -11.50 -14.61 -1.52
CA LEU A 162 -10.51 -13.96 -0.65
C LEU A 162 -10.23 -12.51 -1.08
N ILE A 163 -10.07 -12.27 -2.38
CA ILE A 163 -9.85 -10.91 -2.89
C ILE A 163 -11.11 -10.06 -2.69
N LEU A 164 -12.30 -10.61 -2.95
CA LEU A 164 -13.56 -9.93 -2.73
C LEU A 164 -13.75 -9.54 -1.25
N SER A 165 -13.41 -10.41 -0.30
CA SER A 165 -13.51 -10.08 1.12
C SER A 165 -12.52 -8.97 1.52
N PHE A 166 -11.33 -8.93 0.90
CA PHE A 166 -10.39 -7.83 1.06
C PHE A 166 -10.91 -6.51 0.48
N VAL A 167 -11.57 -6.55 -0.69
CA VAL A 167 -12.24 -5.37 -1.26
C VAL A 167 -13.31 -4.84 -0.30
N VAL A 168 -14.16 -5.71 0.24
CA VAL A 168 -15.19 -5.32 1.22
C VAL A 168 -14.53 -4.70 2.47
N LEU A 169 -13.49 -5.34 3.00
CA LEU A 169 -12.76 -4.83 4.15
C LEU A 169 -12.17 -3.44 3.88
N SER A 170 -11.43 -3.29 2.78
CA SER A 170 -10.75 -2.04 2.41
C SER A 170 -11.72 -0.91 2.11
N LEU A 171 -12.91 -1.18 1.56
CA LEU A 171 -13.96 -0.18 1.38
C LEU A 171 -14.53 0.31 2.72
N VAL A 172 -14.81 -0.62 3.64
CA VAL A 172 -15.33 -0.26 4.98
C VAL A 172 -14.27 0.51 5.77
N LEU A 173 -13.02 0.03 5.77
CA LEU A 173 -11.91 0.70 6.44
C LEU A 173 -11.59 2.04 5.78
N GLY A 174 -11.41 2.06 4.47
CA GLY A 174 -11.12 3.27 3.71
C GLY A 174 -12.16 4.35 3.97
N GLY A 175 -13.45 4.01 3.89
CA GLY A 175 -14.55 4.93 4.23
C GLY A 175 -14.46 5.48 5.66
N SER A 176 -14.04 4.65 6.62
CA SER A 176 -13.82 5.08 8.01
C SER A 176 -12.61 5.98 8.20
N TRP A 177 -11.71 6.12 7.23
CA TRP A 177 -10.51 6.97 7.33
C TRP A 177 -10.52 8.17 6.37
N LEU A 178 -11.47 8.25 5.41
CA LEU A 178 -11.55 9.35 4.43
C LEU A 178 -11.60 10.76 5.04
N THR A 179 -12.07 10.90 6.28
CA THR A 179 -12.18 12.21 6.95
C THR A 179 -10.87 12.68 7.59
N ILE A 180 -9.86 11.82 7.72
CA ILE A 180 -8.56 12.14 8.32
C ILE A 180 -7.54 12.08 7.20
N VAL A 181 -7.55 13.09 6.33
CA VAL A 181 -6.46 13.30 5.39
C VAL A 181 -5.40 14.10 6.15
N PRO A 182 -4.21 13.53 6.40
CA PRO A 182 -3.12 14.29 7.02
C PRO A 182 -2.88 15.55 6.18
N ARG A 183 -2.85 16.72 6.82
CA ARG A 183 -2.39 17.96 6.20
C ARG A 183 -0.87 17.97 6.09
N SER A 184 -0.30 16.92 5.48
CA SER A 184 1.07 17.05 4.98
C SER A 184 1.07 18.20 3.97
N GLY A 185 2.11 19.05 3.98
CA GLY A 185 2.24 20.17 3.03
C GLY A 185 2.11 19.76 1.55
N TRP A 186 2.25 18.46 1.27
CA TRP A 186 1.83 17.85 0.02
C TRP A 186 0.30 17.65 -0.02
N LYS A 187 -0.39 18.51 -0.78
CA LYS A 187 -1.82 18.38 -1.09
C LYS A 187 -1.99 17.74 -2.47
N PRO A 188 -1.97 16.39 -2.61
CA PRO A 188 -2.23 15.76 -3.90
C PRO A 188 -3.62 16.19 -4.38
N SER A 189 -3.74 16.46 -5.68
CA SER A 189 -5.03 16.80 -6.25
C SER A 189 -6.07 15.72 -5.90
N ARG A 190 -7.20 16.12 -5.29
CA ARG A 190 -8.29 15.20 -4.91
C ARG A 190 -8.73 14.31 -6.06
N MET A 191 -8.73 14.85 -7.28
CA MET A 191 -9.04 14.11 -8.50
C MET A 191 -8.06 12.96 -8.73
N ARG A 192 -6.76 13.15 -8.51
CA ARG A 192 -5.74 12.12 -8.72
C ARG A 192 -5.85 10.99 -7.72
N VAL A 193 -6.04 11.30 -6.44
CA VAL A 193 -6.30 10.30 -5.40
C VAL A 193 -7.55 9.49 -5.76
N GLY A 194 -8.62 10.16 -6.22
CA GLY A 194 -9.83 9.52 -6.72
C GLY A 194 -9.56 8.58 -7.89
N VAL A 195 -8.83 9.04 -8.92
CA VAL A 195 -8.49 8.22 -10.09
C VAL A 195 -7.60 7.03 -9.71
N ALA A 196 -6.57 7.22 -8.89
CA ALA A 196 -5.72 6.14 -8.40
C ALA A 196 -6.52 5.10 -7.61
N THR A 197 -7.46 5.55 -6.78
CA THR A 197 -8.39 4.69 -6.04
C THR A 197 -9.28 3.88 -6.98
N VAL A 198 -9.86 4.52 -8.01
CA VAL A 198 -10.66 3.83 -9.04
C VAL A 198 -9.83 2.81 -9.80
N ILE A 199 -8.60 3.13 -10.19
CA ILE A 199 -7.69 2.20 -10.88
C ILE A 199 -7.40 0.99 -9.98
N PHE A 200 -7.08 1.22 -8.70
CA PHE A 200 -6.79 0.15 -7.75
C PHE A 200 -7.97 -0.81 -7.57
N TYR A 201 -9.17 -0.29 -7.30
CA TYR A 201 -10.36 -1.14 -7.16
C TYR A 201 -10.80 -1.77 -8.49
N GLY A 202 -10.60 -1.08 -9.61
CA GLY A 202 -10.82 -1.64 -10.95
C GLY A 202 -9.91 -2.83 -11.23
N TRP A 203 -8.63 -2.76 -10.84
CA TRP A 203 -7.69 -3.88 -10.92
C TRP A 203 -8.11 -5.05 -10.03
N LEU A 204 -8.52 -4.80 -8.77
CA LEU A 204 -9.05 -5.86 -7.91
C LEU A 204 -10.31 -6.50 -8.50
N GLY A 205 -11.22 -5.70 -9.07
CA GLY A 205 -12.41 -6.18 -9.77
C GLY A 205 -12.07 -7.05 -10.99
N PHE A 206 -11.07 -6.65 -11.77
CA PHE A 206 -10.52 -7.47 -12.86
C PHE A 206 -10.00 -8.82 -12.34
N LEU A 207 -9.22 -8.84 -11.26
CA LEU A 207 -8.71 -10.09 -10.68
C LEU A 207 -9.83 -11.02 -10.22
N ILE A 208 -10.85 -10.48 -9.56
CA ILE A 208 -12.03 -11.25 -9.12
C ILE A 208 -12.72 -11.87 -10.34
N LEU A 209 -13.00 -11.07 -11.38
CA LEU A 209 -13.67 -11.52 -12.59
C LEU A 209 -12.85 -12.57 -13.36
N TRP A 210 -11.52 -12.35 -13.46
CA TRP A 210 -10.59 -13.30 -14.07
C TRP A 210 -10.60 -14.64 -13.35
N LEU A 211 -10.35 -14.63 -12.04
CA LEU A 211 -10.29 -15.84 -11.21
C LEU A 211 -11.63 -16.59 -11.16
N TRP A 212 -12.74 -15.86 -11.18
CA TRP A 212 -14.07 -16.45 -11.13
C TRP A 212 -14.48 -17.10 -12.46
N SER A 213 -14.23 -16.41 -13.58
CA SER A 213 -14.86 -16.74 -14.87
C SER A 213 -13.90 -17.30 -15.90
N TYR A 214 -12.62 -16.91 -15.88
CA TYR A 214 -11.68 -17.16 -16.97
C TYR A 214 -10.50 -18.04 -16.59
N ALA A 215 -10.16 -18.17 -15.30
CA ALA A 215 -8.95 -18.87 -14.86
C ALA A 215 -8.97 -20.39 -15.08
N ALA A 216 -10.16 -21.02 -15.09
CA ALA A 216 -10.33 -22.47 -15.13
C ALA A 216 -9.62 -23.19 -16.31
N PRO A 217 -9.70 -22.72 -17.57
CA PRO A 217 -9.01 -23.35 -18.70
C PRO A 217 -7.47 -23.19 -18.69
N TYR A 218 -6.91 -22.35 -17.81
CA TYR A 218 -5.48 -22.08 -17.78
C TYR A 218 -4.78 -22.84 -16.66
N THR A 219 -3.50 -23.14 -16.87
CA THR A 219 -2.63 -23.70 -15.83
C THR A 219 -2.43 -22.68 -14.69
N HIS A 220 -2.05 -23.14 -13.50
CA HIS A 220 -1.75 -22.25 -12.38
C HIS A 220 -0.59 -21.29 -12.67
N TYR A 221 0.38 -21.69 -13.51
CA TYR A 221 1.47 -20.82 -13.96
C TYR A 221 0.97 -19.70 -14.88
N GLN A 222 0.13 -20.02 -15.87
CA GLN A 222 -0.46 -19.03 -16.77
C GLN A 222 -1.36 -18.04 -16.02
N ASN A 223 -2.16 -18.53 -15.07
CA ASN A 223 -2.94 -17.65 -14.19
C ASN A 223 -2.03 -16.74 -13.35
N GLY A 224 -0.92 -17.27 -12.83
CA GLY A 224 0.09 -16.47 -12.13
C GLY A 224 0.69 -15.36 -13.01
N ALA A 225 1.00 -15.66 -14.27
CA ALA A 225 1.46 -14.66 -15.24
C ALA A 225 0.42 -13.55 -15.48
N VAL A 226 -0.87 -13.90 -15.59
CA VAL A 226 -1.96 -12.91 -15.75
C VAL A 226 -2.09 -12.00 -14.53
N VAL A 227 -1.94 -12.54 -13.32
CA VAL A 227 -1.91 -11.75 -12.09
C VAL A 227 -0.72 -10.80 -12.10
N LEU A 228 0.48 -11.26 -12.46
CA LEU A 228 1.68 -10.41 -12.50
C LEU A 228 1.57 -9.28 -13.53
N ILE A 229 1.16 -9.58 -14.77
CA ILE A 229 1.05 -8.57 -15.82
C ILE A 229 -0.05 -7.55 -15.52
N SER A 230 -1.20 -7.98 -14.97
CA SER A 230 -2.25 -7.04 -14.57
C SER A 230 -1.84 -6.17 -13.38
N THR A 231 -1.07 -6.72 -12.43
CA THR A 231 -0.48 -5.95 -11.32
C THR A 231 0.47 -4.89 -11.85
N LEU A 232 1.33 -5.25 -12.81
CA LEU A 232 2.22 -4.30 -13.47
C LEU A 232 1.43 -3.18 -14.16
N ILE A 233 0.40 -3.51 -14.93
CA ILE A 233 -0.45 -2.51 -15.60
C ILE A 233 -1.12 -1.59 -14.57
N GLY A 234 -1.73 -2.14 -13.53
CA GLY A 234 -2.36 -1.35 -12.46
C GLY A 234 -1.37 -0.42 -11.76
N PHE A 235 -0.17 -0.92 -11.45
CA PHE A 235 0.91 -0.14 -10.87
C PHE A 235 1.36 1.00 -11.79
N LEU A 236 1.57 0.74 -13.08
CA LEU A 236 1.98 1.75 -14.06
C LEU A 236 0.90 2.84 -14.23
N LEU A 237 -0.38 2.46 -14.23
CA LEU A 237 -1.48 3.42 -14.30
C LEU A 237 -1.54 4.31 -13.04
N ILE A 238 -1.39 3.74 -11.84
CA ILE A 238 -1.32 4.51 -10.59
C ILE A 238 -0.10 5.44 -10.61
N MET A 239 1.08 4.93 -10.98
CA MET A 239 2.29 5.73 -11.11
C MET A 239 2.12 6.87 -12.11
N ALA A 240 1.47 6.65 -13.25
CA ALA A 240 1.18 7.71 -14.22
C ALA A 240 0.31 8.82 -13.62
N THR A 241 -0.62 8.47 -12.71
CA THR A 241 -1.47 9.47 -12.04
C THR A 241 -0.74 10.29 -10.98
N VAL A 242 0.27 9.71 -10.32
CA VAL A 242 0.99 10.36 -9.21
C VAL A 242 2.30 11.03 -9.67
N SER A 243 2.96 10.49 -10.69
CA SER A 243 4.31 10.90 -11.13
C SER A 243 4.41 12.34 -11.63
N SER A 244 3.33 12.92 -12.14
CA SER A 244 3.33 14.30 -12.65
C SER A 244 3.48 15.38 -11.57
N GLU A 245 3.49 15.02 -10.29
CA GLU A 245 3.73 15.90 -9.16
C GLU A 245 5.08 15.69 -8.49
N ILE A 246 5.82 14.62 -8.86
CA ILE A 246 7.15 14.40 -8.30
C ILE A 246 8.02 15.50 -8.88
N PRO A 247 8.53 16.45 -8.07
CA PRO A 247 9.47 17.46 -8.56
C PRO A 247 10.54 16.73 -9.34
N SER A 248 10.96 17.26 -10.49
CA SER A 248 12.00 16.70 -11.35
C SER A 248 13.33 16.62 -10.60
N GLY A 249 13.40 15.71 -9.64
CA GLY A 249 14.58 15.33 -8.93
C GLY A 249 15.45 14.50 -9.87
N PRO A 250 16.66 14.16 -9.41
CA PRO A 250 17.64 13.56 -10.29
C PRO A 250 17.11 12.24 -10.88
N THR A 251 17.48 12.01 -12.14
CA THR A 251 17.04 10.88 -12.99
C THR A 251 17.27 9.49 -12.35
N HIS A 252 18.08 9.38 -11.31
CA HIS A 252 18.36 8.13 -10.58
C HIS A 252 17.11 7.49 -9.95
N ARG A 253 16.03 8.25 -9.68
CA ARG A 253 14.81 7.70 -9.04
C ARG A 253 14.07 6.69 -9.89
N TRP A 254 14.22 6.74 -11.21
CA TRP A 254 13.49 5.88 -12.15
C TRP A 254 14.14 4.52 -12.40
N ALA A 255 15.42 4.35 -12.07
CA ALA A 255 16.14 3.12 -12.32
C ALA A 255 15.58 1.94 -11.49
N GLY A 256 15.28 2.17 -10.20
CA GLY A 256 14.66 1.16 -9.33
C GLY A 256 13.29 0.72 -9.86
N THR A 257 12.47 1.67 -10.32
CA THR A 257 11.18 1.39 -10.96
C THR A 257 11.36 0.59 -12.24
N GLY A 258 12.33 0.94 -13.09
CA GLY A 258 12.65 0.21 -14.32
C GLY A 258 13.05 -1.24 -14.05
N ILE A 259 13.89 -1.48 -13.04
CA ILE A 259 14.30 -2.84 -12.62
C ILE A 259 13.09 -3.65 -12.13
N ALA A 260 12.20 -3.05 -11.34
CA ALA A 260 10.97 -3.70 -10.90
C ALA A 260 10.05 -4.06 -12.08
N ILE A 261 9.87 -3.15 -13.04
CA ILE A 261 9.11 -3.41 -14.28
C ILE A 261 9.73 -4.58 -15.05
N ALA A 262 11.05 -4.58 -15.24
CA ALA A 262 11.76 -5.67 -15.90
C ALA A 262 11.54 -7.01 -15.17
N TRP A 263 11.57 -7.02 -13.84
CA TRP A 263 11.27 -8.21 -13.03
C TRP A 263 9.87 -8.74 -13.32
N PHE A 264 8.84 -7.89 -13.30
CA PHE A 264 7.45 -8.30 -13.59
C PHE A 264 7.30 -8.88 -15.00
N VAL A 265 7.90 -8.24 -16.00
CA VAL A 265 7.83 -8.71 -17.40
C VAL A 265 8.52 -10.06 -17.56
N ILE A 266 9.75 -10.19 -17.08
CA ILE A 266 10.52 -11.43 -17.19
C ILE A 266 9.80 -12.58 -16.46
N MET A 267 9.29 -12.34 -15.26
CA MET A 267 8.52 -13.35 -14.51
C MET A 267 7.24 -13.76 -15.22
N SER A 268 6.50 -12.80 -15.76
CA SER A 268 5.27 -13.09 -16.50
C SER A 268 5.55 -13.95 -17.73
N LEU A 269 6.61 -13.62 -18.49
CA LEU A 269 7.04 -14.41 -19.64
C LEU A 269 7.50 -15.81 -19.24
N TRP A 270 8.28 -15.93 -18.15
CA TRP A 270 8.72 -17.22 -17.63
C TRP A 270 7.53 -18.12 -17.27
N LEU A 271 6.61 -17.60 -16.46
CA LEU A 271 5.42 -18.33 -16.01
C LEU A 271 4.51 -18.72 -17.17
N TRP A 272 4.37 -17.87 -18.18
CA TRP A 272 3.49 -18.14 -19.31
C TRP A 272 4.03 -19.20 -20.27
N PHE A 273 5.31 -19.13 -20.63
CA PHE A 273 5.87 -19.95 -21.71
C PHE A 273 6.68 -21.17 -21.22
N PHE A 274 7.35 -21.07 -20.08
CA PHE A 274 8.39 -22.04 -19.70
C PHE A 274 8.01 -22.85 -18.47
N ALA A 275 7.32 -22.26 -17.49
CA ALA A 275 7.11 -22.89 -16.18
C ALA A 275 6.39 -24.23 -16.22
N GLY A 276 5.54 -24.47 -17.22
CA GLY A 276 4.83 -25.75 -17.39
C GLY A 276 5.73 -26.95 -17.68
N ALA A 277 6.98 -26.72 -18.12
CA ALA A 277 7.96 -27.78 -18.39
C ALA A 277 8.80 -28.17 -17.16
N PHE A 278 8.64 -27.47 -16.04
CA PHE A 278 9.48 -27.62 -14.85
C PHE A 278 8.65 -27.93 -13.61
N GLU A 279 9.24 -28.68 -12.69
CA GLU A 279 8.62 -28.96 -11.39
C GLU A 279 8.63 -27.71 -10.49
N LEU A 280 7.82 -27.71 -9.43
CA LEU A 280 7.71 -26.58 -8.52
C LEU A 280 9.07 -26.12 -7.93
N PRO A 281 9.97 -27.00 -7.44
CA PRO A 281 11.26 -26.57 -6.91
C PRO A 281 12.17 -25.93 -7.96
N GLN A 282 12.10 -26.40 -9.20
CA GLN A 282 12.87 -25.85 -10.32
C GLN A 282 12.37 -24.46 -10.70
N ASN A 283 11.04 -24.29 -10.80
CA ASN A 283 10.42 -22.99 -11.00
C ASN A 283 10.79 -21.99 -9.89
N LEU A 284 10.78 -22.43 -8.63
CA LEU A 284 11.22 -21.60 -7.50
C LEU A 284 12.68 -21.18 -7.61
N ALA A 285 13.58 -22.09 -8.03
CA ALA A 285 14.99 -21.76 -8.24
C ALA A 285 15.18 -20.69 -9.32
N VAL A 286 14.43 -20.75 -10.42
CA VAL A 286 14.46 -19.72 -11.46
C VAL A 286 13.93 -18.38 -10.95
N VAL A 287 12.85 -18.39 -10.17
CA VAL A 287 12.31 -17.18 -9.54
C VAL A 287 13.36 -16.51 -8.64
N LEU A 288 14.03 -17.29 -7.80
CA LEU A 288 15.07 -16.82 -6.90
C LEU A 288 16.29 -16.29 -7.68
N LEU A 289 16.70 -16.97 -8.74
CA LEU A 289 17.83 -16.55 -9.56
C LEU A 289 17.58 -15.19 -10.24
N ILE A 290 16.42 -15.01 -10.89
CA ILE A 290 16.09 -13.73 -11.53
C ILE A 290 15.98 -12.62 -10.47
N THR A 291 15.38 -12.92 -9.31
CA THR A 291 15.29 -11.96 -8.20
C THR A 291 16.67 -11.57 -7.68
N LEU A 292 17.58 -12.53 -7.53
CA LEU A 292 18.96 -12.29 -7.11
C LEU A 292 19.71 -11.40 -8.12
N VAL A 293 19.61 -11.71 -9.42
CA VAL A 293 20.30 -10.95 -10.48
C VAL A 293 19.77 -9.52 -10.56
N LEU A 294 18.44 -9.34 -10.61
CA LEU A 294 17.84 -8.01 -10.68
C LEU A 294 18.03 -7.23 -9.37
N GLY A 295 18.00 -7.91 -8.22
CA GLY A 295 18.32 -7.33 -6.92
C GLY A 295 19.78 -6.87 -6.84
N ALA A 296 20.73 -7.64 -7.37
CA ALA A 296 22.14 -7.25 -7.44
C ALA A 296 22.34 -6.01 -8.34
N LEU A 297 21.66 -5.94 -9.48
CA LEU A 297 21.65 -4.75 -10.35
C LEU A 297 21.06 -3.53 -9.63
N GLY A 298 19.94 -3.72 -8.91
CA GLY A 298 19.32 -2.67 -8.09
C GLY A 298 20.22 -2.19 -6.96
N GLY A 299 20.91 -3.10 -6.28
CA GLY A 299 21.87 -2.77 -5.22
C GLY A 299 23.11 -2.05 -5.74
N PHE A 300 23.64 -2.45 -6.90
CA PHE A 300 24.76 -1.76 -7.54
C PHE A 300 24.38 -0.33 -7.92
N HIS A 301 23.18 -0.13 -8.48
CA HIS A 301 22.67 1.20 -8.79
C HIS A 301 22.32 2.02 -7.54
N GLY A 302 21.81 1.39 -6.48
CA GLY A 302 21.53 2.07 -5.20
C GLY A 302 22.80 2.52 -4.48
N ARG A 303 23.92 1.80 -4.66
CA ARG A 303 25.20 2.15 -4.02
C ARG A 303 25.73 3.50 -4.49
N THR A 304 25.54 3.88 -5.76
CA THR A 304 25.96 5.20 -6.24
C THR A 304 25.14 6.34 -5.63
N TRP A 305 23.93 6.04 -5.15
CA TRP A 305 23.10 7.02 -4.45
C TRP A 305 23.51 7.22 -2.99
N ILE A 306 23.92 6.15 -2.29
CA ILE A 306 24.39 6.26 -0.90
C ILE A 306 25.60 7.19 -0.80
N SER A 307 26.51 7.17 -1.79
CA SER A 307 27.63 8.10 -1.84
C SER A 307 27.22 9.56 -2.04
N GLU A 308 26.08 9.83 -2.68
CA GLU A 308 25.55 11.19 -2.81
C GLU A 308 24.95 11.69 -1.48
N LEU A 309 24.28 10.81 -0.72
CA LEU A 309 23.78 11.15 0.62
C LEU A 309 24.89 11.43 1.63
N GLU A 310 26.01 10.70 1.56
CA GLU A 310 27.19 10.97 2.38
C GLU A 310 27.86 12.32 2.03
N SER A 311 27.57 12.89 0.85
CA SER A 311 28.07 14.19 0.42
C SER A 311 27.14 15.36 0.75
N PHE A 312 25.92 15.10 1.23
CA PHE A 312 25.10 16.16 1.82
C PHE A 312 25.73 16.56 3.15
N ASP A 313 26.15 17.81 3.24
CA ASP A 313 26.67 18.38 4.48
C ASP A 313 25.50 18.52 5.45
N TRP A 314 25.54 17.76 6.55
CA TRP A 314 24.48 17.75 7.57
C TRP A 314 24.75 18.80 8.67
N GLU A 315 25.77 19.65 8.50
CA GLU A 315 26.25 20.59 9.52
C GLU A 315 25.74 22.04 9.38
N ASP A 316 24.88 22.35 8.40
CA ASP A 316 24.20 23.65 8.26
C ASP A 316 22.83 23.69 8.98
#